data_AF-A0A6L9IU01-F1
#
_entry.id   AF-A0A6L9IU01-F1
#
_cell.length_a   1.000
_cell.length_b   1.000
_cell.length_c   1.000
_cell.angle_alpha   90.00
_cell.angle_beta   90.00
_cell.angle_gamma   90.00
#
_symmetry.space_group_name_H-M   'P 1'
#
loop_
_entity.id
_entity.type
_entity.pdbx_description
1 polymer ?
#
loop_
_entity_poly.entity_id
_entity_poly.type
_entity_poly.pdbx_seq_one_letter_code
_entity_poly.pdbx_strand_id
1 'polypeptide(L)'
;DGDGYRPAFLVVDRAETLRVVAHAAEVGEALAAQVEQDWPQIRAVYQELRADGPDLAECAFVLVGSQILDVGLLRALEDEGTLMPPAPARPGPDTPDACYYFWMIEGDWTHLGDYGRRSMLLAGDWTYFTFGSYRVNDVPNAARNALDEQVMAAVESAESPEVVAEALHIPLYNRAFVARWSELALEKAKRLVGVYQAHADALHTLYDSLRASAYTPYGFGEFFCWYDHVAYAAAIDALNARGLMDIPPARFSAALWAG
;
A
#
# COMPACT_ATOMS: atom_id res chain seq x y z
N ASP A 1 -37.11 -2.06 12.10
CA ASP A 1 -36.34 -2.92 11.18
C ASP A 1 -35.00 -2.27 10.94
N GLY A 2 -33.97 -2.81 11.60
CA GLY A 2 -32.61 -2.27 11.50
C GLY A 2 -32.09 -2.50 10.09
N ASP A 3 -31.75 -1.41 9.40
CA ASP A 3 -30.93 -1.45 8.20
C ASP A 3 -29.56 -2.03 8.57
N GLY A 4 -29.49 -3.36 8.63
CA GLY A 4 -28.23 -4.06 8.78
C GLY A 4 -27.37 -3.73 7.58
N TYR A 5 -26.14 -3.28 7.84
CA TYR A 5 -25.11 -3.10 6.83
C TYR A 5 -25.06 -4.36 5.96
N ARG A 6 -25.38 -4.22 4.67
CA ARG A 6 -25.18 -5.27 3.68
C ARG A 6 -23.87 -4.93 2.98
N PRO A 7 -22.80 -5.72 3.14
CA PRO A 7 -21.58 -5.48 2.39
C PRO A 7 -21.92 -5.46 0.91
N ALA A 8 -21.55 -4.37 0.24
CA ALA A 8 -21.58 -4.34 -1.21
C ALA A 8 -20.42 -5.23 -1.68
N PHE A 9 -20.72 -6.13 -2.61
CA PHE A 9 -19.72 -6.96 -3.25
C PHE A 9 -19.59 -6.47 -4.67
N LEU A 10 -18.39 -6.06 -5.05
CA LEU A 10 -18.03 -5.86 -6.44
C LEU A 10 -17.90 -7.26 -7.08
N VAL A 11 -18.70 -7.52 -8.11
CA VAL A 11 -18.59 -8.74 -8.93
C VAL A 11 -18.26 -8.27 -10.33
N VAL A 12 -17.05 -8.59 -10.77
CA VAL A 12 -16.56 -8.31 -12.12
C VAL A 12 -16.21 -9.62 -12.79
N ASP A 13 -16.59 -9.77 -14.05
CA ASP A 13 -16.18 -10.93 -14.83
C ASP A 13 -14.71 -10.82 -15.28
N ARG A 14 -14.19 -11.88 -15.90
CA ARG A 14 -12.80 -11.90 -16.37
C ARG A 14 -12.50 -10.80 -17.40
N ALA A 15 -13.44 -10.51 -18.31
CA ALA A 15 -13.23 -9.52 -19.36
C ALA A 15 -13.22 -8.10 -18.77
N GLU A 16 -14.11 -7.81 -17.82
CA GLU A 16 -14.13 -6.57 -17.04
C GLU A 16 -12.84 -6.41 -16.24
N THR A 17 -12.40 -7.48 -15.57
CA THR A 17 -11.17 -7.49 -14.79
C THR A 17 -9.95 -7.15 -15.65
N LEU A 18 -9.82 -7.76 -16.84
CA LEU A 18 -8.72 -7.47 -17.76
C LEU A 18 -8.71 -6.02 -18.25
N ARG A 19 -9.89 -5.43 -18.49
CA ARG A 19 -10.01 -4.02 -18.88
C ARG A 19 -9.57 -3.09 -17.76
N VAL A 20 -9.98 -3.40 -16.52
CA VAL A 20 -9.59 -2.63 -15.33
C VAL A 20 -8.10 -2.73 -15.09
N VAL A 21 -7.52 -3.93 -15.12
CA VAL A 21 -6.08 -4.15 -14.93
C VAL A 21 -5.27 -3.44 -16.02
N ALA A 22 -5.70 -3.47 -17.28
CA ALA A 22 -5.02 -2.76 -18.36
C ALA A 22 -5.00 -1.24 -18.12
N HIS A 23 -6.14 -0.64 -17.79
CA HIS A 23 -6.23 0.80 -17.51
C HIS A 23 -5.46 1.17 -16.23
N ALA A 24 -5.54 0.34 -15.18
CA ALA A 24 -4.78 0.51 -13.95
C ALA A 24 -3.26 0.45 -14.20
N ALA A 25 -2.79 -0.42 -15.11
CA ALA A 25 -1.39 -0.46 -15.50
C ALA A 25 -0.94 0.83 -16.20
N GLU A 26 -1.76 1.41 -17.08
CA GLU A 26 -1.46 2.70 -17.71
C GLU A 26 -1.35 3.84 -16.68
N VAL A 27 -2.27 3.88 -15.70
CA VAL A 27 -2.19 4.83 -14.59
C VAL A 27 -1.00 4.53 -13.68
N GLY A 28 -0.67 3.26 -13.45
CA GLY A 28 0.52 2.84 -12.71
C GLY A 28 1.81 3.33 -13.33
N GLU A 29 1.94 3.28 -14.66
CA GLU A 29 3.08 3.85 -15.38
C GLU A 29 3.18 5.38 -15.19
N ALA A 30 2.05 6.08 -15.18
CA ALA A 30 1.99 7.52 -14.92
C ALA A 30 2.35 7.86 -13.46
N LEU A 31 1.87 7.08 -12.48
CA LEU A 31 2.27 7.18 -11.08
C LEU A 31 3.79 6.98 -10.93
N ALA A 32 4.35 5.93 -11.55
CA ALA A 32 5.78 5.67 -11.54
C ALA A 32 6.59 6.81 -12.17
N ALA A 33 6.12 7.38 -13.29
CA ALA A 33 6.76 8.54 -13.92
C ALA A 33 6.76 9.78 -13.01
N GLN A 34 5.68 10.01 -12.26
CA GLN A 34 5.64 11.10 -11.29
C GLN A 34 6.60 10.84 -10.12
N VAL A 35 6.66 9.61 -9.59
CA VAL A 35 7.63 9.25 -8.54
C VAL A 35 9.07 9.37 -9.04
N GLU A 36 9.36 8.98 -10.28
CA GLU A 36 10.68 9.14 -10.89
C GLU A 36 11.10 10.61 -11.00
N GLN A 37 10.18 11.51 -11.36
CA GLN A 37 10.45 12.95 -11.36
C GLN A 37 10.76 13.48 -9.96
N ASP A 38 10.07 12.96 -8.93
CA ASP A 38 10.32 13.31 -7.53
C ASP A 38 11.55 12.60 -6.92
N TRP A 39 12.12 11.61 -7.62
CA TRP A 39 13.19 10.75 -7.11
C TRP A 39 14.42 11.48 -6.60
N PRO A 40 14.95 12.54 -7.27
CA PRO A 40 16.09 13.28 -6.75
C PRO A 40 15.84 13.88 -5.36
N GLN A 41 14.63 14.41 -5.12
CA GLN A 41 14.27 14.95 -3.81
C GLN A 41 14.06 13.84 -2.78
N ILE A 42 13.39 12.74 -3.16
CA ILE A 42 13.21 11.57 -2.28
C ILE A 42 14.58 11.04 -1.82
N ARG A 43 15.52 10.91 -2.76
CA ARG A 43 16.90 10.49 -2.50
C ARG A 43 17.63 11.46 -1.60
N ALA A 44 17.54 12.77 -1.85
CA ALA A 44 18.20 13.78 -1.04
C ALA A 44 17.72 13.72 0.42
N VAL A 45 16.40 13.69 0.67
CA VAL A 45 15.86 13.61 2.02
C VAL A 45 16.22 12.27 2.69
N TYR A 46 16.20 11.17 1.95
CA TYR A 46 16.66 9.89 2.49
C TYR A 46 18.12 9.96 2.98
N GLN A 47 19.00 10.54 2.16
CA GLN A 47 20.43 10.69 2.47
C GLN A 47 20.67 11.63 3.65
N GLU A 48 19.90 12.72 3.79
CA GLU A 48 19.97 13.61 4.95
C GLU A 48 19.59 12.90 6.25
N LEU A 49 18.61 11.99 6.20
CA LEU A 49 18.10 11.29 7.37
C LEU A 49 18.92 10.06 7.76
N ARG A 50 19.81 9.59 6.87
CA ARG A 50 20.63 8.40 7.07
C ARG A 50 22.06 8.74 7.40
N ALA A 51 22.49 8.38 8.62
CA ALA A 51 23.90 8.41 8.98
C ALA A 51 24.68 7.25 8.33
N ASP A 52 24.14 6.03 8.41
CA ASP A 52 24.74 4.79 7.87
C ASP A 52 23.66 3.78 7.43
N GLY A 53 23.99 2.93 6.44
CA GLY A 53 23.28 1.70 6.07
C GLY A 53 22.91 1.59 4.57
N PRO A 54 22.00 0.67 4.18
CA PRO A 54 21.73 0.37 2.77
C PRO A 54 21.25 1.58 1.96
N ASP A 55 21.39 1.48 0.65
CA ASP A 55 20.99 2.54 -0.26
C ASP A 55 19.45 2.73 -0.28
N LEU A 56 18.99 3.79 -0.96
CA LEU A 56 17.57 4.01 -1.10
C LEU A 56 16.88 2.91 -1.91
N ALA A 57 17.48 2.38 -2.98
CA ALA A 57 16.86 1.35 -3.82
C ALA A 57 16.51 0.09 -3.03
N GLU A 58 17.40 -0.35 -2.12
CA GLU A 58 17.20 -1.48 -1.22
C GLU A 58 16.07 -1.25 -0.20
N CYS A 59 15.85 0.01 0.22
CA CYS A 59 14.80 0.37 1.17
C CYS A 59 13.53 0.92 0.51
N ALA A 60 13.57 1.20 -0.80
CA ALA A 60 12.53 1.92 -1.52
C ALA A 60 11.23 1.11 -1.56
N PHE A 61 11.32 -0.21 -1.60
CA PHE A 61 10.14 -1.05 -1.60
C PHE A 61 9.26 -0.81 -0.37
N VAL A 62 9.86 -0.69 0.82
CA VAL A 62 9.10 -0.38 2.05
C VAL A 62 8.85 1.12 2.22
N LEU A 63 9.79 1.99 1.85
CA LEU A 63 9.68 3.42 2.10
C LEU A 63 8.85 4.18 1.07
N VAL A 64 9.04 3.89 -0.22
CA VAL A 64 8.28 4.50 -1.32
C VAL A 64 7.03 3.68 -1.60
N GLY A 65 7.18 2.35 -1.77
CA GLY A 65 6.05 1.46 -2.03
C GLY A 65 4.97 1.56 -0.95
N SER A 66 5.33 1.42 0.33
CA SER A 66 4.34 1.46 1.40
C SER A 66 3.91 2.87 1.82
N GLN A 67 4.86 3.81 1.99
CA GLN A 67 4.52 5.11 2.61
C GLN A 67 4.08 6.16 1.61
N ILE A 68 4.46 6.05 0.33
CA ILE A 68 4.06 7.01 -0.71
C ILE A 68 2.95 6.42 -1.57
N LEU A 69 3.16 5.24 -2.15
CA LEU A 69 2.29 4.66 -3.17
C LEU A 69 1.05 3.92 -2.59
N ASP A 70 1.19 3.23 -1.45
CA ASP A 70 0.08 2.54 -0.78
C ASP A 70 -0.60 3.47 0.24
N VAL A 71 -0.13 3.49 1.50
CA VAL A 71 -0.82 4.17 2.60
C VAL A 71 -0.81 5.69 2.45
N GLY A 72 0.25 6.26 1.89
CA GLY A 72 0.35 7.71 1.66
C GLY A 72 -0.68 8.18 0.64
N LEU A 73 -0.77 7.50 -0.49
CA LEU A 73 -1.69 7.83 -1.58
C LEU A 73 -3.14 7.67 -1.13
N LEU A 74 -3.48 6.57 -0.47
CA LEU A 74 -4.82 6.37 0.10
C LEU A 74 -5.22 7.51 1.04
N ARG A 75 -4.33 7.94 1.94
CA ARG A 75 -4.60 9.09 2.83
C ARG A 75 -4.77 10.39 2.06
N ALA A 76 -3.94 10.62 1.05
CA ALA A 76 -4.02 11.83 0.23
C ALA A 76 -5.32 11.88 -0.59
N LEU A 77 -5.79 10.73 -1.09
CA LEU A 77 -7.07 10.58 -1.79
C LEU A 77 -8.26 10.80 -0.84
N GLU A 78 -8.21 10.27 0.37
CA GLU A 78 -9.22 10.48 1.42
C GLU A 78 -9.30 11.96 1.84
N ASP A 79 -8.15 12.61 2.07
CA ASP A 79 -8.07 14.03 2.42
C ASP A 79 -8.65 14.93 1.31
N GLU A 80 -8.46 14.54 0.05
CA GLU A 80 -8.91 15.29 -1.11
C GLU A 80 -10.42 15.09 -1.38
N GLY A 81 -10.91 13.86 -1.21
CA GLY A 81 -12.33 13.55 -1.10
C GLY A 81 -13.16 13.63 -2.40
N THR A 82 -12.55 13.77 -3.58
CA THR A 82 -13.30 13.80 -4.86
C THR A 82 -13.44 12.43 -5.51
N LEU A 83 -12.38 11.61 -5.50
CA LEU A 83 -12.36 10.29 -6.13
C LEU A 83 -12.63 9.14 -5.16
N MET A 84 -12.20 9.28 -3.92
CA MET A 84 -12.39 8.26 -2.89
C MET A 84 -13.19 8.86 -1.73
N PRO A 85 -14.32 8.25 -1.30
CA PRO A 85 -14.89 8.60 -0.01
C PRO A 85 -13.89 8.26 1.11
N PRO A 86 -14.05 8.81 2.32
CA PRO A 86 -13.21 8.45 3.47
C PRO A 86 -13.10 6.93 3.61
N ALA A 87 -11.90 6.44 3.86
CA ALA A 87 -11.68 5.00 3.97
C ALA A 87 -12.53 4.50 5.16
N PRO A 88 -13.26 3.38 5.02
CA PRO A 88 -13.95 2.80 6.16
C PRO A 88 -12.94 2.51 7.26
N ALA A 89 -13.33 2.76 8.51
CA ALA A 89 -12.47 2.46 9.65
C ALA A 89 -12.01 0.99 9.58
N ARG A 90 -10.79 0.69 10.04
CA ARG A 90 -10.34 -0.71 10.12
C ARG A 90 -11.15 -1.44 11.18
N PRO A 91 -11.37 -2.77 11.04
CA PRO A 91 -12.07 -3.54 12.06
C PRO A 91 -11.35 -3.39 13.39
N GLY A 92 -12.03 -2.85 14.39
CA GLY A 92 -11.54 -2.73 15.76
C GLY A 92 -12.43 -3.52 16.73
N PRO A 93 -12.01 -3.72 17.98
CA PRO A 93 -12.86 -4.35 19.00
C PRO A 93 -14.23 -3.68 19.15
N ASP A 94 -14.27 -2.34 18.98
CA ASP A 94 -15.48 -1.53 19.07
C ASP A 94 -16.21 -1.34 17.72
N THR A 95 -15.57 -1.75 16.63
CA THR A 95 -16.08 -1.64 15.26
C THR A 95 -15.70 -2.88 14.44
N PRO A 96 -16.08 -4.10 14.86
CA PRO A 96 -15.64 -5.34 14.21
C PRO A 96 -16.16 -5.46 12.77
N ASP A 97 -17.23 -4.72 12.46
CA ASP A 97 -17.87 -4.69 11.14
C ASP A 97 -17.34 -3.56 10.24
N ALA A 98 -16.36 -2.77 10.70
CA ALA A 98 -15.72 -1.75 9.88
C ALA A 98 -14.80 -2.45 8.87
N CYS A 99 -15.40 -3.00 7.84
CA CYS A 99 -14.72 -3.84 6.88
C CYS A 99 -13.99 -2.96 5.87
N TYR A 100 -12.75 -3.32 5.58
CA TYR A 100 -12.17 -2.98 4.28
C TYR A 100 -13.10 -3.53 3.19
N TYR A 101 -13.19 -2.81 2.08
CA TYR A 101 -13.96 -3.17 0.90
C TYR A 101 -13.80 -4.67 0.56
N PHE A 102 -14.92 -5.40 0.52
CA PHE A 102 -14.91 -6.82 0.19
C PHE A 102 -14.95 -7.00 -1.32
N TRP A 103 -13.80 -7.38 -1.89
CA TRP A 103 -13.71 -7.79 -3.29
C TRP A 103 -14.05 -9.26 -3.44
N MET A 104 -15.02 -9.58 -4.30
CA MET A 104 -15.13 -10.90 -4.89
C MET A 104 -14.81 -10.80 -6.37
N ILE A 105 -13.51 -10.82 -6.69
CA ILE A 105 -13.06 -10.90 -8.08
C ILE A 105 -13.05 -12.36 -8.49
N GLU A 106 -13.88 -12.73 -9.46
CA GLU A 106 -13.84 -14.08 -10.02
C GLU A 106 -12.56 -14.25 -10.87
N GLY A 107 -11.76 -15.26 -10.55
CA GLY A 107 -10.64 -15.70 -11.40
C GLY A 107 -9.27 -15.56 -10.75
N ASP A 108 -8.38 -14.84 -11.42
CA ASP A 108 -6.96 -14.73 -11.08
C ASP A 108 -6.74 -13.69 -9.97
N TRP A 109 -6.27 -14.17 -8.83
CA TRP A 109 -6.00 -13.40 -7.62
C TRP A 109 -4.95 -12.28 -7.78
N THR A 110 -4.09 -12.32 -8.80
CA THR A 110 -3.09 -11.28 -9.08
C THR A 110 -3.78 -9.98 -9.46
N HIS A 111 -5.03 -10.07 -9.93
CA HIS A 111 -5.86 -8.93 -10.22
C HIS A 111 -6.35 -8.18 -8.97
N LEU A 112 -6.07 -8.64 -7.75
CA LEU A 112 -6.36 -7.91 -6.50
C LEU A 112 -5.23 -6.93 -6.10
N GLY A 113 -4.12 -6.93 -6.84
CA GLY A 113 -2.90 -6.22 -6.47
C GLY A 113 -1.93 -7.13 -5.72
N ASP A 114 -0.65 -7.04 -6.10
CA ASP A 114 0.39 -7.96 -5.66
C ASP A 114 1.01 -7.60 -4.32
N TYR A 115 0.77 -6.40 -3.78
CA TYR A 115 1.46 -5.86 -2.62
C TYR A 115 0.49 -5.30 -1.58
N GLY A 116 0.94 -5.19 -0.33
CA GLY A 116 0.19 -4.48 0.71
C GLY A 116 0.91 -4.44 2.05
N ARG A 117 0.54 -3.47 2.89
CA ARG A 117 1.12 -3.26 4.22
C ARG A 117 0.40 -4.05 5.33
N ARG A 118 1.16 -4.74 6.18
CA ARG A 118 0.74 -5.14 7.53
C ARG A 118 1.45 -4.26 8.54
N SER A 119 0.75 -3.80 9.58
CA SER A 119 1.32 -2.97 10.63
C SER A 119 0.82 -3.46 11.98
N MET A 120 1.69 -3.42 12.98
CA MET A 120 1.40 -3.83 14.34
C MET A 120 2.05 -2.86 15.31
N LEU A 121 1.26 -2.40 16.29
CA LEU A 121 1.79 -1.70 17.45
C LEU A 121 2.35 -2.74 18.41
N LEU A 122 3.63 -2.60 18.77
CA LEU A 122 4.33 -3.48 19.70
C LEU A 122 4.34 -2.86 21.11
N ALA A 123 5.02 -3.51 22.06
CA ALA A 123 5.19 -2.95 23.40
C ALA A 123 5.83 -1.57 23.37
N GLY A 124 5.33 -0.63 24.19
CA GLY A 124 5.76 0.77 24.17
C GLY A 124 5.13 1.57 23.02
N ASP A 125 5.95 2.32 22.30
CA ASP A 125 5.56 3.16 21.16
C ASP A 125 6.18 2.67 19.83
N TRP A 126 6.66 1.42 19.79
CA TRP A 126 7.29 0.86 18.59
C TRP A 126 6.24 0.34 17.62
N THR A 127 6.44 0.60 16.33
CA THR A 127 5.59 0.06 15.27
C THR A 127 6.41 -0.85 14.37
N TYR A 128 6.00 -2.11 14.27
CA TYR A 128 6.49 -3.04 13.27
C TYR A 128 5.58 -3.03 12.05
N PHE A 129 6.14 -3.07 10.86
CA PHE A 129 5.35 -3.26 9.66
C PHE A 129 6.12 -4.00 8.57
N THR A 130 5.37 -4.73 7.75
CA THR A 130 5.85 -5.37 6.53
C THR A 130 5.12 -4.81 5.33
N PHE A 131 5.79 -4.74 4.20
CA PHE A 131 5.20 -4.40 2.92
C PHE A 131 5.66 -5.37 1.85
N GLY A 132 4.73 -5.78 0.98
CA GLY A 132 5.00 -6.67 -0.14
C GLY A 132 3.89 -7.68 -0.34
N SER A 133 4.20 -8.79 -1.01
CA SER A 133 3.21 -9.75 -1.44
C SER A 133 2.70 -10.60 -0.29
N TYR A 134 1.38 -10.78 -0.25
CA TYR A 134 0.72 -11.72 0.66
C TYR A 134 0.98 -13.17 0.26
N ARG A 135 1.31 -13.39 -1.02
CA ARG A 135 1.45 -14.71 -1.62
C ARG A 135 2.59 -14.72 -2.65
N VAL A 136 3.20 -15.89 -2.85
CA VAL A 136 4.27 -16.12 -3.83
C VAL A 136 3.99 -17.48 -4.48
N ASN A 137 3.90 -17.54 -5.81
CA ASN A 137 3.58 -18.77 -6.56
C ASN A 137 2.31 -19.49 -6.04
N ASP A 138 1.17 -18.81 -6.03
CA ASP A 138 -0.12 -19.43 -5.66
C ASP A 138 -0.26 -19.89 -4.18
N VAL A 139 0.74 -19.66 -3.33
CA VAL A 139 0.72 -20.00 -1.89
C VAL A 139 0.96 -18.80 -0.98
N PRO A 140 0.44 -18.79 0.27
CA PRO A 140 0.74 -17.73 1.23
C PRO A 140 2.25 -17.50 1.39
N ASN A 141 2.67 -16.24 1.55
CA ASN A 141 4.08 -15.87 1.72
C ASN A 141 4.57 -16.32 3.10
N ALA A 142 5.04 -17.57 3.17
CA ALA A 142 5.49 -18.21 4.42
C ALA A 142 6.67 -17.48 5.06
N ALA A 143 7.57 -16.90 4.26
CA ALA A 143 8.71 -16.13 4.78
C ALA A 143 8.26 -14.86 5.50
N ARG A 144 7.28 -14.14 4.93
CA ARG A 144 6.67 -12.96 5.58
C ARG A 144 5.97 -13.33 6.89
N ASN A 145 5.16 -14.39 6.87
CA ASN A 145 4.46 -14.86 8.07
C ASN A 145 5.44 -15.31 9.17
N ALA A 146 6.51 -16.00 8.79
CA ALA A 146 7.54 -16.44 9.73
C ALA A 146 8.27 -15.25 10.37
N LEU A 147 8.51 -14.15 9.63
CA LEU A 147 9.08 -12.94 10.23
C LEU A 147 8.10 -12.27 11.20
N ASP A 148 6.81 -12.20 10.85
CA ASP A 148 5.77 -11.68 11.75
C ASP A 148 5.77 -12.45 13.08
N GLU A 149 5.85 -13.78 13.05
CA GLU A 149 5.95 -14.64 14.25
C GLU A 149 7.26 -14.42 15.04
N GLN A 150 8.39 -14.30 14.35
CA GLN A 150 9.70 -14.05 14.98
C GLN A 150 9.75 -12.71 15.70
N VAL A 151 9.16 -11.65 15.12
CA VAL A 151 9.05 -10.34 15.77
C VAL A 151 8.24 -10.45 17.05
N MET A 152 7.10 -11.14 17.03
CA MET A 152 6.27 -11.32 18.22
C MET A 152 7.01 -12.03 19.34
N ALA A 153 7.72 -13.11 19.03
CA ALA A 153 8.53 -13.83 20.02
C ALA A 153 9.69 -12.98 20.55
N ALA A 154 10.35 -12.19 19.69
CA ALA A 154 11.46 -11.33 20.10
C ALA A 154 11.01 -10.21 21.04
N VAL A 155 9.87 -9.58 20.77
CA VAL A 155 9.33 -8.44 21.55
C VAL A 155 8.99 -8.83 22.99
N GLU A 156 8.61 -10.08 23.26
CA GLU A 156 8.29 -10.54 24.62
C GLU A 156 9.49 -10.46 25.58
N SER A 157 10.72 -10.48 25.05
CA SER A 157 11.96 -10.53 25.85
C SER A 157 12.94 -9.38 25.56
N ALA A 158 12.64 -8.53 24.58
CA ALA A 158 13.52 -7.44 24.18
C ALA A 158 13.40 -6.23 25.11
N GLU A 159 14.55 -5.67 25.48
CA GLU A 159 14.62 -4.44 26.29
C GLU A 159 14.44 -3.16 25.45
N SER A 160 14.68 -3.23 24.13
CA SER A 160 14.61 -2.10 23.21
C SER A 160 14.33 -2.54 21.76
N PRO A 161 13.89 -1.63 20.85
CA PRO A 161 13.62 -1.97 19.47
C PRO A 161 14.92 -2.26 18.68
N GLU A 162 16.07 -1.70 19.10
CA GLU A 162 17.38 -1.98 18.52
C GLU A 162 17.74 -3.47 18.64
N VAL A 163 17.44 -4.08 19.80
CA VAL A 163 17.72 -5.51 20.03
C VAL A 163 16.92 -6.38 19.06
N VAL A 164 15.64 -6.06 18.85
CA VAL A 164 14.79 -6.77 17.88
C VAL A 164 15.27 -6.56 16.45
N ALA A 165 15.57 -5.31 16.10
CA ALA A 165 16.05 -4.92 14.77
C ALA A 165 17.35 -5.63 14.39
N GLU A 166 18.32 -5.66 15.32
CA GLU A 166 19.60 -6.33 15.14
C GLU A 166 19.42 -7.85 15.01
N ALA A 167 18.66 -8.47 15.92
CA ALA A 167 18.45 -9.92 15.94
C ALA A 167 17.77 -10.47 14.68
N LEU A 168 16.85 -9.68 14.09
CA LEU A 168 16.07 -10.07 12.91
C LEU A 168 16.57 -9.43 11.62
N HIS A 169 17.67 -8.66 11.68
CA HIS A 169 18.24 -7.92 10.56
C HIS A 169 17.23 -7.04 9.81
N ILE A 170 16.33 -6.37 10.55
CA ILE A 170 15.34 -5.45 9.98
C ILE A 170 15.74 -3.99 10.24
N PRO A 171 15.55 -3.08 9.28
CA PRO A 171 15.82 -1.65 9.48
C PRO A 171 15.03 -1.07 10.65
N LEU A 172 15.72 -0.33 11.51
CA LEU A 172 15.12 0.51 12.55
C LEU A 172 15.22 1.97 12.14
N TYR A 173 14.07 2.65 12.12
CA TYR A 173 13.99 4.09 11.90
C TYR A 173 13.61 4.79 13.20
N ASN A 174 14.43 5.76 13.60
CA ASN A 174 14.16 6.58 14.78
C ASN A 174 13.00 7.57 14.51
N ARG A 175 12.49 8.16 15.58
CA ARG A 175 11.38 9.12 15.53
C ARG A 175 11.62 10.31 14.58
N ALA A 176 12.84 10.85 14.55
CA ALA A 176 13.17 11.98 13.69
C ALA A 176 13.09 11.60 12.20
N PHE A 177 13.62 10.42 11.85
CA PHE A 177 13.47 9.84 10.51
C PHE A 177 12.00 9.66 10.17
N VAL A 178 11.24 9.00 11.04
CA VAL A 178 9.82 8.68 10.77
C VAL A 178 9.00 9.95 10.56
N ALA A 179 9.18 10.96 11.40
CA ALA A 179 8.48 12.24 11.28
C ALA A 179 8.79 12.92 9.94
N ARG A 180 10.08 13.09 9.62
CA ARG A 180 10.49 13.78 8.40
C ARG A 180 10.13 12.99 7.14
N TRP A 181 10.27 11.67 7.17
CA TRP A 181 9.87 10.80 6.07
C TRP A 181 8.37 10.84 5.85
N SER A 182 7.57 10.84 6.91
CA SER A 182 6.11 10.91 6.80
C SER A 182 5.62 12.22 6.18
N GLU A 183 6.27 13.34 6.52
CA GLU A 183 6.00 14.64 5.88
C GLU A 183 6.27 14.60 4.38
N LEU A 184 7.47 14.12 3.99
CA LEU A 184 7.84 13.97 2.58
C LEU A 184 6.85 13.03 1.87
N ALA A 185 6.55 11.88 2.48
CA ALA A 185 5.72 10.87 1.86
C ALA A 185 4.30 11.39 1.58
N LEU A 186 3.73 12.14 2.52
CA LEU A 186 2.43 12.80 2.33
C LEU A 186 2.50 13.90 1.26
N GLU A 187 3.57 14.71 1.23
CA GLU A 187 3.78 15.71 0.17
C GLU A 187 3.78 15.04 -1.21
N LYS A 188 4.52 13.93 -1.36
CA LYS A 188 4.62 13.21 -2.64
C LYS A 188 3.32 12.51 -3.00
N ALA A 189 2.66 11.86 -2.04
CA ALA A 189 1.36 11.25 -2.23
C ALA A 189 0.31 12.25 -2.73
N LYS A 190 0.28 13.47 -2.18
CA LYS A 190 -0.62 14.54 -2.65
C LYS A 190 -0.40 14.92 -4.11
N ARG A 191 0.84 14.84 -4.61
CA ARG A 191 1.12 15.07 -6.03
C ARG A 191 0.62 13.92 -6.91
N LEU A 192 0.67 12.69 -6.41
CA LEU A 192 0.14 11.52 -7.10
C LEU A 192 -1.38 11.54 -7.23
N VAL A 193 -2.11 12.19 -6.32
CA VAL A 193 -3.56 12.46 -6.50
C VAL A 193 -3.84 13.20 -7.81
N GLY A 194 -2.94 14.12 -8.21
CA GLY A 194 -3.05 14.83 -9.49
C GLY A 194 -2.99 13.91 -10.72
N VAL A 195 -2.31 12.76 -10.63
CA VAL A 195 -2.33 11.73 -11.68
C VAL A 195 -3.74 11.16 -11.78
N TYR A 196 -4.34 10.73 -10.68
CA TYR A 196 -5.71 10.22 -10.70
C TYR A 196 -6.73 11.26 -11.20
N GLN A 197 -6.61 12.51 -10.77
CA GLN A 197 -7.48 13.60 -11.23
C GLN A 197 -7.37 13.81 -12.75
N ALA A 198 -6.16 13.72 -13.32
CA ALA A 198 -5.98 13.81 -14.77
C ALA A 198 -6.64 12.65 -15.54
N HIS A 199 -6.88 11.53 -14.87
CA HIS A 199 -7.55 10.35 -15.41
C HIS A 199 -9.01 10.17 -14.93
N ALA A 200 -9.56 11.13 -14.17
CA ALA A 200 -10.86 10.98 -13.49
C ALA A 200 -12.00 10.66 -14.46
N ASP A 201 -12.12 11.38 -15.57
CA ASP A 201 -13.17 11.15 -16.57
C ASP A 201 -13.09 9.74 -17.18
N ALA A 202 -11.87 9.27 -17.46
CA ALA A 202 -11.62 7.94 -18.00
C ALA A 202 -11.94 6.84 -16.97
N LEU A 203 -11.60 7.07 -15.70
CA LEU A 203 -11.92 6.18 -14.58
C LEU A 203 -13.43 6.05 -14.37
N HIS A 204 -14.16 7.17 -14.37
CA HIS A 204 -15.62 7.15 -14.27
C HIS A 204 -16.25 6.46 -15.47
N THR A 205 -15.79 6.76 -16.69
CA THR A 205 -16.27 6.08 -17.90
C THR A 205 -16.01 4.57 -17.85
N LEU A 206 -14.84 4.16 -17.37
CA LEU A 206 -14.51 2.75 -17.18
C LEU A 206 -15.47 2.11 -16.17
N TYR A 207 -15.63 2.69 -14.99
CA TYR A 207 -16.55 2.19 -13.96
C TYR A 207 -18.00 2.09 -14.48
N ASP A 208 -18.52 3.14 -15.11
CA ASP A 208 -19.89 3.18 -15.62
C ASP A 208 -20.14 2.10 -16.68
N SER A 209 -19.09 1.69 -17.40
CA SER A 209 -19.15 0.60 -18.38
C SER A 209 -19.11 -0.80 -17.78
N LEU A 210 -18.84 -0.95 -16.47
CA LEU A 210 -18.87 -2.22 -15.76
C LEU A 210 -20.29 -2.54 -15.33
N ARG A 211 -20.65 -3.83 -15.30
CA ARG A 211 -21.93 -4.29 -14.77
C ARG A 211 -22.13 -3.88 -13.32
N ALA A 212 -21.04 -3.82 -12.55
CA ALA A 212 -21.02 -3.40 -11.15
C ALA A 212 -21.67 -2.04 -10.88
N SER A 213 -21.57 -1.11 -11.84
CA SER A 213 -22.11 0.25 -11.70
C SER A 213 -23.63 0.29 -11.55
N ALA A 214 -24.33 -0.75 -12.04
CA ALA A 214 -25.79 -0.77 -12.10
C ALA A 214 -26.48 -1.21 -10.80
N TYR A 215 -25.76 -1.77 -9.81
CA TYR A 215 -26.39 -2.41 -8.65
C TYR A 215 -25.74 -2.11 -7.30
N THR A 216 -24.72 -1.25 -7.23
CA THR A 216 -23.98 -0.96 -5.99
C THR A 216 -24.15 0.52 -5.59
N PRO A 217 -24.85 0.82 -4.48
CA PRO A 217 -25.11 2.21 -4.06
C PRO A 217 -23.86 3.00 -3.64
N TYR A 218 -22.73 2.32 -3.38
CA TYR A 218 -21.42 2.92 -3.08
C TYR A 218 -20.32 2.47 -4.06
N GLY A 219 -20.69 1.94 -5.22
CA GLY A 219 -19.79 1.11 -6.02
C GLY A 219 -18.57 1.79 -6.60
N PHE A 220 -18.58 3.11 -6.85
CA PHE A 220 -17.41 3.77 -7.40
C PHE A 220 -16.26 3.82 -6.40
N GLY A 221 -16.55 4.17 -5.13
CA GLY A 221 -15.53 4.22 -4.09
C GLY A 221 -14.91 2.85 -3.85
N GLU A 222 -15.73 1.80 -3.87
CA GLU A 222 -15.21 0.44 -3.82
C GLU A 222 -14.35 0.17 -5.07
N PHE A 223 -14.93 0.23 -6.27
CA PHE A 223 -14.18 0.05 -7.52
C PHE A 223 -12.83 0.77 -7.53
N PHE A 224 -12.80 2.02 -7.09
CA PHE A 224 -11.60 2.85 -7.06
C PHE A 224 -10.55 2.33 -6.07
N CYS A 225 -10.94 1.83 -4.89
CA CYS A 225 -9.98 1.23 -3.97
C CYS A 225 -9.33 -0.04 -4.53
N TRP A 226 -10.11 -0.90 -5.21
CA TRP A 226 -9.53 -2.03 -5.95
C TRP A 226 -8.60 -1.55 -7.07
N TYR A 227 -9.09 -0.60 -7.86
CA TYR A 227 -8.35 0.00 -8.96
C TYR A 227 -6.99 0.56 -8.51
N ASP A 228 -6.97 1.30 -7.40
CA ASP A 228 -5.77 1.88 -6.81
C ASP A 228 -4.76 0.80 -6.39
N HIS A 229 -5.24 -0.31 -5.82
CA HIS A 229 -4.37 -1.45 -5.47
C HIS A 229 -3.66 -2.05 -6.68
N VAL A 230 -4.35 -2.12 -7.82
CA VAL A 230 -3.74 -2.60 -9.07
C VAL A 230 -2.79 -1.55 -9.64
N ALA A 231 -3.19 -0.27 -9.64
CA ALA A 231 -2.41 0.81 -10.22
C ALA A 231 -1.11 1.07 -9.46
N TYR A 232 -1.12 1.13 -8.12
CA TYR A 232 0.11 1.31 -7.36
C TYR A 232 1.03 0.08 -7.45
N ALA A 233 0.48 -1.13 -7.57
CA ALA A 233 1.29 -2.33 -7.76
C ALA A 233 2.02 -2.29 -9.11
N ALA A 234 1.32 -1.89 -10.19
CA ALA A 234 1.94 -1.64 -11.49
C ALA A 234 3.00 -0.53 -11.42
N ALA A 235 2.76 0.53 -10.64
CA ALA A 235 3.75 1.59 -10.43
C ALA A 235 5.04 1.08 -9.76
N ILE A 236 4.91 0.20 -8.75
CA ILE A 236 6.05 -0.44 -8.09
C ILE A 236 6.85 -1.28 -9.09
N ASP A 237 6.17 -2.10 -9.90
CA ASP A 237 6.84 -2.94 -10.91
C ASP A 237 7.57 -2.09 -11.95
N ALA A 238 6.96 -0.97 -12.39
CA ALA A 238 7.58 -0.01 -13.30
C ALA A 238 8.81 0.67 -12.68
N LEU A 239 8.75 1.09 -11.41
CA LEU A 239 9.91 1.66 -10.69
C LEU A 239 11.05 0.66 -10.56
N ASN A 240 10.74 -0.63 -10.33
CA ASN A 240 11.72 -1.70 -10.31
C ASN A 240 12.33 -1.94 -11.69
N ALA A 241 11.52 -1.97 -12.75
CA ALA A 241 12.01 -2.09 -14.13
C ALA A 241 12.93 -0.92 -14.56
N ARG A 242 12.71 0.28 -13.99
CA ARG A 242 13.54 1.48 -14.20
C ARG A 242 14.79 1.52 -13.31
N GLY A 243 15.01 0.54 -12.43
CA GLY A 243 16.17 0.46 -11.53
C GLY A 243 16.16 1.50 -10.41
N LEU A 244 14.98 2.02 -10.04
CA LEU A 244 14.84 2.96 -8.93
C LEU A 244 14.57 2.25 -7.60
N MET A 245 14.05 1.03 -7.64
CA MET A 245 13.63 0.25 -6.48
C MET A 245 13.99 -1.21 -6.70
N ASP A 246 14.46 -1.89 -5.65
CA ASP A 246 14.64 -3.34 -5.68
C ASP A 246 13.46 -4.03 -5.00
N ILE A 247 12.80 -4.95 -5.72
CA ILE A 247 11.84 -5.87 -5.11
C ILE A 247 12.62 -7.07 -4.55
N PRO A 248 12.60 -7.32 -3.22
CA PRO A 248 13.35 -8.42 -2.63
C PRO A 248 12.94 -9.78 -3.19
N PRO A 249 13.84 -10.79 -3.22
CA PRO A 249 13.49 -12.13 -3.70
C PRO A 249 12.34 -12.80 -2.95
N ALA A 250 12.20 -12.52 -1.65
CA ALA A 250 11.07 -12.99 -0.84
C ALA A 250 9.76 -12.23 -1.11
N ARG A 251 9.80 -11.21 -1.97
CA ARG A 251 8.69 -10.33 -2.37
C ARG A 251 8.09 -9.54 -1.20
N PHE A 252 8.85 -9.33 -0.13
CA PHE A 252 8.46 -8.46 0.99
C PHE A 252 9.69 -7.81 1.65
N SER A 253 9.48 -6.65 2.27
CA SER A 253 10.41 -5.97 3.17
C SER A 253 9.73 -5.67 4.50
N ALA A 254 10.54 -5.42 5.53
CA ALA A 254 10.08 -5.12 6.88
C ALA A 254 10.82 -3.91 7.44
N ALA A 255 10.23 -3.26 8.44
CA ALA A 255 10.89 -2.21 9.20
C ALA A 255 10.27 -2.06 10.60
N LEU A 256 11.07 -1.52 11.52
CA LEU A 256 10.66 -1.03 12.82
C LEU A 256 10.73 0.50 12.86
N TRP A 257 9.72 1.12 13.46
CA TRP A 257 9.69 2.53 13.82
C TRP A 257 9.74 2.65 15.33
N ALA A 258 10.72 3.37 15.86
CA ALA A 258 10.72 3.79 17.25
C ALA A 258 9.88 5.08 17.40
N GLY A 259 8.97 5.10 18.36
CA GLY A 259 8.07 6.23 18.64
C GLY A 259 8.71 7.42 19.36
#